data_AF-A0A963J7H3-F1
#
_entry.id   AF-A0A963J7H3-F1
#
_cell.length_a   1.000
_cell.length_b   1.000
_cell.length_c   1.000
_cell.angle_alpha   90.00
_cell.angle_beta   90.00
_cell.angle_gamma   90.00
#
_symmetry.space_group_name_H-M   'P 1'
#
loop_
_entity.id
_entity.type
_entity.pdbx_description
1 polymer ?
#
loop_
_entity_poly.entity_id
_entity_poly.type
_entity_poly.pdbx_seq_one_letter_code
_entity_poly.pdbx_strand_id
1 'polypeptide(L)'
;MPRPIRAHIHTAALAANLERARRSAADARLWAVVKANAYGHGIERVWDALRAADGFALLDLQEAERVRALGWRGPILLLEGVFEPRDLELCSRLSLWHAVHCDEQIDMLAAHKTQQPQRVFLKLNSGMNRLGFTPERYRSAWARLNALTQVDEISHMTHFSDADGPRGIAHQWQAFCTATQDLPGERSVCNSAA
;
A
#
# COMPACT_ATOMS: atom_id res chain seq x y z
N MET A 1 -28.78 12.46 20.81
CA MET A 1 -27.54 13.21 20.46
C MET A 1 -27.88 14.70 20.40
N PRO A 2 -27.27 15.56 21.24
CA PRO A 2 -27.67 16.98 21.35
C PRO A 2 -27.05 17.91 20.30
N ARG A 3 -26.05 17.44 19.52
CA ARG A 3 -25.43 18.25 18.46
C ARG A 3 -26.10 17.99 17.11
N PRO A 4 -26.54 19.03 16.37
CA PRO A 4 -27.27 18.86 15.10
C PRO A 4 -26.36 18.55 13.91
N ILE A 5 -25.04 18.71 14.03
CA ILE A 5 -24.08 18.50 12.94
C ILE A 5 -24.03 17.01 12.57
N ARG A 6 -24.21 16.71 11.28
CA ARG A 6 -24.20 15.35 10.73
C ARG A 6 -23.39 15.31 9.44
N ALA A 7 -22.67 14.21 9.24
CA ALA A 7 -22.07 13.84 7.96
C ALA A 7 -22.80 12.63 7.40
N HIS A 8 -23.35 12.75 6.18
CA HIS A 8 -24.08 11.68 5.50
C HIS A 8 -23.15 10.96 4.53
N ILE A 9 -23.04 9.64 4.69
CA ILE A 9 -22.18 8.79 3.87
C ILE A 9 -23.04 7.97 2.93
N HIS A 10 -22.91 8.21 1.62
CA HIS A 10 -23.66 7.49 0.59
C HIS A 10 -22.89 6.25 0.13
N THR A 11 -23.10 5.12 0.79
CA THR A 11 -22.40 3.86 0.50
C THR A 11 -22.63 3.35 -0.92
N ALA A 12 -23.82 3.59 -1.50
CA ALA A 12 -24.09 3.27 -2.90
C ALA A 12 -23.17 4.02 -3.89
N ALA A 13 -22.81 5.27 -3.58
CA ALA A 13 -21.87 6.03 -4.41
C ALA A 13 -20.45 5.46 -4.30
N LEU A 14 -20.03 5.00 -3.13
CA LEU A 14 -18.74 4.34 -2.94
C LEU A 14 -18.64 3.04 -3.75
N ALA A 15 -19.69 2.21 -3.72
CA ALA A 15 -19.74 0.97 -4.51
C ALA A 15 -19.70 1.28 -6.02
N ALA A 16 -20.46 2.28 -6.48
CA ALA A 16 -20.44 2.71 -7.89
C ALA A 16 -19.06 3.25 -8.32
N ASN A 17 -18.36 3.96 -7.44
CA ASN A 17 -17.01 4.46 -7.70
C ASN A 17 -15.98 3.33 -7.79
N LEU A 18 -16.07 2.34 -6.90
CA LEU A 18 -15.21 1.16 -6.95
C LEU A 18 -15.39 0.40 -8.27
N GLU A 19 -16.64 0.20 -8.70
CA GLU A 19 -16.95 -0.44 -9.99
C GLU A 19 -16.47 0.39 -11.18
N ARG A 20 -16.53 1.72 -11.09
CA ARG A 20 -15.96 2.59 -12.12
C ARG A 20 -14.44 2.46 -12.20
N ALA A 21 -13.75 2.46 -11.06
CA ALA A 21 -12.30 2.24 -11.01
C ALA A 21 -11.91 0.88 -11.62
N ARG A 22 -12.68 -0.18 -11.33
CA ARG A 22 -12.44 -1.52 -11.87
C ARG A 22 -12.54 -1.55 -13.39
N ARG A 23 -13.55 -0.90 -13.95
CA ARG A 23 -13.70 -0.79 -15.42
C ARG A 23 -12.64 0.07 -16.08
N SER A 24 -12.11 1.08 -15.38
CA SER A 24 -11.04 1.94 -15.89
C SER A 24 -9.67 1.26 -15.88
N ALA A 25 -9.47 0.21 -15.08
CA ALA A 25 -8.21 -0.53 -14.95
C ALA A 25 -8.47 -2.04 -14.99
N ALA A 26 -9.10 -2.53 -16.05
CA ALA A 26 -9.67 -3.89 -16.14
C ALA A 26 -8.66 -5.02 -15.85
N ASP A 27 -7.39 -4.83 -16.21
CA ASP A 27 -6.33 -5.83 -16.02
C ASP A 27 -5.57 -5.67 -14.69
N ALA A 28 -5.96 -4.69 -13.85
CA ALA A 28 -5.30 -4.39 -12.60
C ALA A 28 -6.13 -4.80 -11.38
N ARG A 29 -5.43 -5.18 -10.31
CA ARG A 29 -6.02 -5.34 -8.98
C ARG A 29 -6.23 -3.98 -8.32
N LEU A 30 -7.31 -3.86 -7.56
CA LEU A 30 -7.69 -2.63 -6.88
C LEU A 30 -7.45 -2.68 -5.38
N TRP A 31 -6.67 -1.72 -4.89
CA TRP A 31 -6.55 -1.41 -3.47
C TRP A 31 -7.59 -0.36 -3.06
N ALA A 32 -8.50 -0.72 -2.15
CA ALA A 32 -9.32 0.26 -1.45
C ALA A 32 -8.49 0.92 -0.34
N VAL A 33 -8.06 2.17 -0.56
CA VAL A 33 -7.28 2.91 0.44
C VAL A 33 -8.22 3.49 1.49
N VAL A 34 -8.12 3.01 2.74
CA VAL A 34 -9.04 3.37 3.84
C VAL A 34 -8.35 4.00 5.06
N LYS A 35 -7.14 4.56 4.87
CA LYS A 35 -6.43 5.30 5.91
C LYS A 35 -7.26 6.47 6.48
N ALA A 36 -6.90 6.91 7.69
CA ALA A 36 -7.55 8.03 8.37
C ALA A 36 -9.07 7.80 8.51
N ASN A 37 -9.44 6.62 8.99
CA ASN A 37 -10.80 6.13 9.17
C ASN A 37 -11.63 6.23 7.88
N ALA A 38 -11.11 5.67 6.79
CA ALA A 38 -11.65 5.76 5.44
C ALA A 38 -11.84 7.22 4.98
N TYR A 39 -10.80 8.05 5.11
CA TYR A 39 -10.87 9.47 4.76
C TYR A 39 -12.04 10.19 5.46
N GLY A 40 -12.29 9.84 6.73
CA GLY A 40 -13.39 10.37 7.54
C GLY A 40 -14.77 9.70 7.33
N HIS A 41 -14.92 8.80 6.35
CA HIS A 41 -16.19 8.13 6.07
C HIS A 41 -16.52 7.04 7.10
N GLY A 42 -15.54 6.55 7.85
CA GLY A 42 -15.67 5.47 8.84
C GLY A 42 -15.51 4.09 8.22
N ILE A 43 -14.47 3.35 8.61
CA ILE A 43 -14.13 2.04 8.03
C ILE A 43 -15.33 1.07 8.08
N GLU A 44 -16.00 0.98 9.22
CA GLU A 44 -17.16 0.10 9.41
C GLU A 44 -18.35 0.51 8.54
N ARG A 45 -18.52 1.82 8.27
CA ARG A 45 -19.63 2.33 7.45
C ARG A 45 -19.42 2.05 5.98
N VAL A 46 -18.17 2.10 5.51
CA VAL A 46 -17.84 1.90 4.10
C VAL A 46 -17.57 0.44 3.74
N TRP A 47 -17.50 -0.43 4.76
CA TRP A 47 -17.11 -1.84 4.63
C TRP A 47 -17.86 -2.58 3.51
N ASP A 48 -19.20 -2.59 3.57
CA ASP A 48 -20.00 -3.33 2.59
C ASP A 48 -19.87 -2.78 1.16
N ALA A 49 -19.58 -1.48 1.02
CA ALA A 49 -19.39 -0.86 -0.28
C ALA A 49 -18.01 -1.16 -0.89
N LEU A 50 -16.99 -1.42 -0.06
CA LEU A 50 -15.60 -1.58 -0.50
C LEU A 50 -15.11 -3.03 -0.47
N ARG A 51 -15.87 -3.98 0.10
CA ARG A 51 -15.50 -5.41 0.19
C ARG A 51 -15.29 -6.11 -1.15
N ALA A 52 -15.69 -5.49 -2.27
CA ALA A 52 -15.47 -5.99 -3.62
C ALA A 52 -14.11 -5.56 -4.19
N ALA A 53 -13.29 -4.80 -3.45
CA ALA A 53 -11.92 -4.51 -3.82
C ALA A 53 -11.06 -5.78 -3.72
N ASP A 54 -9.89 -5.78 -4.36
CA ASP A 54 -8.97 -6.93 -4.33
C ASP A 54 -8.08 -6.92 -3.08
N GLY A 55 -7.98 -5.77 -2.40
CA GLY A 55 -7.23 -5.57 -1.18
C GLY A 55 -7.58 -4.25 -0.49
N PHE A 56 -7.21 -4.09 0.77
CA PHE A 56 -7.26 -2.81 1.48
C PHE A 56 -5.86 -2.24 1.70
N ALA A 57 -5.71 -0.92 1.60
CA ALA A 57 -4.46 -0.26 1.92
C ALA A 57 -4.68 0.83 2.96
N LEU A 58 -3.78 0.94 3.93
CA LEU A 58 -3.94 1.83 5.07
C LEU A 58 -2.56 2.20 5.67
N LEU A 59 -2.56 2.96 6.75
CA LEU A 59 -1.34 3.37 7.46
C LEU A 59 -1.20 2.75 8.84
N ASP A 60 -2.31 2.63 9.57
CA ASP A 60 -2.29 2.34 10.99
C ASP A 60 -2.61 0.87 11.32
N LEU A 61 -1.82 0.25 12.19
CA LEU A 61 -1.99 -1.16 12.56
C LEU A 61 -3.33 -1.44 13.27
N GLN A 62 -3.87 -0.48 14.02
CA GLN A 62 -5.20 -0.62 14.65
C GLN A 62 -6.31 -0.58 13.58
N GLU A 63 -6.14 0.22 12.52
CA GLU A 63 -7.03 0.15 11.35
C GLU A 63 -6.95 -1.20 10.65
N ALA A 64 -5.77 -1.82 10.53
CA ALA A 64 -5.64 -3.18 10.01
C ALA A 64 -6.36 -4.22 10.87
N GLU A 65 -6.23 -4.14 12.20
CA GLU A 65 -6.96 -5.00 13.14
C GLU A 65 -8.47 -4.83 13.00
N ARG A 66 -8.97 -3.59 12.84
CA ARG A 66 -10.38 -3.31 12.59
C ARG A 66 -10.87 -3.96 11.29
N VAL A 67 -10.12 -3.83 10.19
CA VAL A 67 -10.45 -4.46 8.91
C VAL A 67 -10.48 -5.99 9.03
N ARG A 68 -9.54 -6.58 9.80
CA ARG A 68 -9.55 -8.03 10.10
C ARG A 68 -10.74 -8.44 10.96
N ALA A 69 -11.12 -7.63 11.95
CA ALA A 69 -12.28 -7.87 12.81
C ALA A 69 -13.62 -7.80 12.05
N LEU A 70 -13.70 -7.00 10.99
CA LEU A 70 -14.83 -6.98 10.05
C LEU A 70 -14.91 -8.23 9.15
N GLY A 71 -13.94 -9.13 9.25
CA GLY A 71 -13.92 -10.41 8.54
C GLY A 71 -13.14 -10.39 7.23
N TRP A 72 -12.35 -9.34 6.94
CA TRP A 72 -11.51 -9.32 5.74
C TRP A 72 -10.44 -10.42 5.80
N ARG A 73 -10.43 -11.29 4.79
CA ARG A 73 -9.41 -12.34 4.62
C ARG A 73 -8.45 -12.09 3.46
N GLY A 74 -8.72 -11.07 2.64
CA GLY A 74 -7.83 -10.69 1.55
C GLY A 74 -6.59 -9.90 2.01
N PRO A 75 -5.76 -9.45 1.07
CA PRO A 75 -4.57 -8.65 1.35
C PRO A 75 -4.88 -7.33 2.06
N ILE A 76 -3.98 -6.93 2.96
CA ILE A 76 -3.94 -5.58 3.55
C ILE A 76 -2.52 -5.04 3.37
N LEU A 77 -2.37 -3.85 2.81
CA LEU A 77 -1.09 -3.19 2.59
C LEU A 77 -0.88 -1.99 3.52
N LEU A 78 0.19 -2.01 4.32
CA LEU A 78 0.68 -0.84 5.06
C LEU A 78 1.52 0.05 4.13
N LEU A 79 1.00 1.22 3.75
CA LEU A 79 1.61 2.08 2.71
C LEU A 79 2.89 2.81 3.16
N GLU A 80 3.12 2.88 4.47
CA GLU A 80 4.31 3.48 5.11
C GLU A 80 5.22 2.43 5.75
N GLY A 81 4.88 1.14 5.62
CA GLY A 81 5.71 0.08 6.18
C GLY A 81 5.56 -0.03 7.70
N VAL A 82 6.65 -0.46 8.33
CA VAL A 82 6.78 -0.62 9.79
C VAL A 82 7.68 0.47 10.36
N PHE A 83 7.50 0.81 11.63
CA PHE A 83 8.31 1.83 12.32
C PHE A 83 9.17 1.25 13.44
N GLU A 84 8.81 0.09 13.99
CA GLU A 84 9.62 -0.63 14.97
C GLU A 84 9.65 -2.15 14.71
N PRO A 85 10.65 -2.89 15.21
CA PRO A 85 10.74 -4.35 15.01
C PRO A 85 9.49 -5.12 15.44
N ARG A 86 8.77 -4.63 16.45
CA ARG A 86 7.56 -5.29 16.98
C ARG A 86 6.38 -5.23 16.01
N ASP A 87 6.34 -4.23 15.13
CA ASP A 87 5.31 -4.13 14.09
C ASP A 87 5.36 -5.34 13.14
N LEU A 88 6.55 -5.91 12.91
CA LEU A 88 6.71 -7.10 12.06
C LEU A 88 5.99 -8.33 12.66
N GLU A 89 5.93 -8.45 13.99
CA GLU A 89 5.13 -9.50 14.64
C GLU A 89 3.63 -9.34 14.35
N LEU A 90 3.15 -8.10 14.33
CA LEU A 90 1.76 -7.77 13.97
C LEU A 90 1.50 -8.05 12.49
N CYS A 91 2.43 -7.68 11.61
CA CYS A 91 2.36 -8.01 10.19
C CYS A 91 2.24 -9.53 9.98
N SER A 92 3.07 -10.34 10.63
CA SER A 92 2.97 -11.80 10.55
C SER A 92 1.64 -12.32 11.10
N ARG A 93 1.21 -11.86 12.29
CA ARG A 93 -0.03 -12.32 12.93
C ARG A 93 -1.29 -12.00 12.12
N LEU A 94 -1.31 -10.83 11.49
CA LEU A 94 -2.48 -10.34 10.72
C LEU A 94 -2.32 -10.59 9.21
N SER A 95 -1.25 -11.26 8.78
CA SER A 95 -0.90 -11.49 7.37
C SER A 95 -0.95 -10.19 6.56
N LEU A 96 -0.27 -9.15 7.04
CA LEU A 96 -0.17 -7.86 6.37
C LEU A 96 0.97 -7.87 5.35
N TRP A 97 0.76 -7.16 4.25
CA TRP A 97 1.80 -6.74 3.34
C TRP A 97 2.23 -5.34 3.78
N HIS A 98 3.49 -4.97 3.55
CA HIS A 98 3.96 -3.67 3.98
C HIS A 98 5.00 -3.07 3.03
N ALA A 99 5.02 -1.74 2.96
CA ALA A 99 6.05 -1.06 2.21
C ALA A 99 7.43 -1.20 2.90
N VAL A 100 8.49 -1.15 2.09
CA VAL A 100 9.87 -0.96 2.55
C VAL A 100 10.44 0.22 1.78
N HIS A 101 10.88 1.25 2.50
CA HIS A 101 11.24 2.55 1.93
C HIS A 101 12.52 3.17 2.52
N CYS A 102 13.17 2.50 3.48
CA CYS A 102 14.46 2.90 4.04
C CYS A 102 15.26 1.67 4.52
N ASP A 103 16.56 1.86 4.80
CA ASP A 103 17.45 0.76 5.17
C ASP A 103 17.10 0.16 6.52
N GLU A 104 16.61 0.97 7.45
CA GLU A 104 16.24 0.53 8.79
C GLU A 104 15.15 -0.54 8.74
N GLN A 105 14.19 -0.42 7.81
CA GLN A 105 13.14 -1.44 7.62
C GLN A 105 13.71 -2.76 7.06
N ILE A 106 14.75 -2.70 6.24
CA ILE A 106 15.47 -3.90 5.75
C ILE A 106 16.21 -4.56 6.92
N ASP A 107 16.86 -3.77 7.78
CA ASP A 107 17.59 -4.27 8.93
C ASP A 107 16.65 -4.91 9.96
N MET A 108 15.48 -4.31 10.19
CA MET A 108 14.42 -4.90 11.02
C MET A 108 13.96 -6.25 10.46
N LEU A 109 13.71 -6.35 9.15
CA LEU A 109 13.35 -7.63 8.50
C LEU A 109 14.46 -8.67 8.63
N ALA A 110 15.71 -8.29 8.44
CA ALA A 110 16.85 -9.20 8.54
C ALA A 110 17.01 -9.79 9.96
N ALA A 111 16.73 -8.99 10.99
CA ALA A 111 16.75 -9.41 12.39
C ALA A 111 15.48 -10.13 12.84
N HIS A 112 14.39 -10.04 12.08
CA HIS A 112 13.09 -10.59 12.46
C HIS A 112 13.09 -12.12 12.40
N LYS A 113 12.72 -12.75 13.52
CA LYS A 113 12.57 -14.19 13.62
C LYS A 113 11.14 -14.56 13.29
N THR A 114 10.91 -15.11 12.10
CA THR A 114 9.59 -15.55 11.65
C THR A 114 9.66 -16.92 11.00
N GLN A 115 8.58 -17.69 11.13
CA GLN A 115 8.34 -18.91 10.35
C GLN A 115 7.53 -18.62 9.08
N GLN A 116 6.94 -17.44 8.97
CA GLN A 116 6.14 -17.00 7.83
C GLN A 116 6.83 -15.79 7.19
N PRO A 117 7.43 -15.97 6.00
CA PRO A 117 8.01 -14.85 5.29
C PRO A 117 6.93 -13.83 4.89
N GLN A 118 7.32 -12.57 4.86
CA GLN A 118 6.42 -11.44 4.63
C GLN A 118 6.47 -10.99 3.18
N ARG A 119 5.36 -10.45 2.68
CA ARG A 119 5.30 -9.83 1.34
C ARG A 119 5.50 -8.34 1.46
N VAL A 120 6.44 -7.82 0.67
CA VAL A 120 6.88 -6.42 0.79
C VAL A 120 6.69 -5.66 -0.50
N PHE A 121 6.42 -4.36 -0.37
CA PHE A 121 6.38 -3.42 -1.48
C PHE A 121 7.59 -2.48 -1.39
N LEU A 122 8.61 -2.72 -2.21
CA LEU A 122 9.79 -1.88 -2.27
C LEU A 122 9.47 -0.56 -2.97
N LYS A 123 9.56 0.53 -2.22
CA LYS A 123 9.12 1.86 -2.64
C LYS A 123 10.25 2.67 -3.26
N LEU A 124 10.05 3.10 -4.50
CA LEU A 124 10.92 4.03 -5.20
C LEU A 124 10.47 5.46 -4.88
N ASN A 125 11.42 6.34 -4.57
CA ASN A 125 11.22 7.77 -4.67
C ASN A 125 11.45 8.22 -6.12
N SER A 126 10.37 8.36 -6.90
CA SER A 126 10.41 8.84 -8.28
C SER A 126 10.12 10.34 -8.42
N GLY A 127 10.17 11.12 -7.33
CA GLY A 127 10.02 12.59 -7.37
C GLY A 127 9.16 13.21 -6.27
N MET A 128 8.36 12.42 -5.54
CA MET A 128 7.52 12.94 -4.44
C MET A 128 8.36 13.41 -3.24
N ASN A 129 9.57 12.88 -3.07
CA ASN A 129 10.51 13.25 -2.00
C ASN A 129 9.92 13.15 -0.59
N ARG A 130 9.09 12.13 -0.36
CA ARG A 130 8.49 11.84 0.95
C ARG A 130 9.01 10.53 1.54
N LEU A 131 8.90 9.43 0.79
CA LEU A 131 9.35 8.09 1.18
C LEU A 131 9.87 7.35 -0.06
N GLY A 132 10.80 6.43 0.15
CA GLY A 132 11.31 5.51 -0.87
C GLY A 132 12.79 5.69 -1.13
N PHE A 133 13.41 4.66 -1.67
CA PHE A 133 14.80 4.70 -2.10
C PHE A 133 14.95 5.55 -3.35
N THR A 134 16.05 6.28 -3.46
CA THR A 134 16.40 6.97 -4.71
C THR A 134 16.68 5.95 -5.82
N PRO A 135 16.56 6.32 -7.11
CA PRO A 135 16.85 5.42 -8.23
C PRO A 135 18.20 4.71 -8.13
N GLU A 136 19.23 5.41 -7.65
CA GLU A 136 20.60 4.90 -7.51
C GLU A 136 20.70 3.81 -6.44
N ARG A 137 19.89 3.90 -5.38
CA ARG A 137 19.89 2.97 -4.26
C ARG A 137 18.86 1.84 -4.40
N TYR A 138 17.95 1.95 -5.36
CA TYR A 138 16.80 1.05 -5.48
C TYR A 138 17.22 -0.41 -5.70
N ARG A 139 18.14 -0.68 -6.63
CA ARG A 139 18.59 -2.04 -6.94
C ARG A 139 19.37 -2.69 -5.80
N SER A 140 20.16 -1.92 -5.05
CA SER A 140 20.88 -2.46 -3.89
C SER A 140 19.91 -2.80 -2.75
N ALA A 141 18.89 -1.96 -2.51
CA ALA A 141 17.82 -2.26 -1.57
C ALA A 141 17.04 -3.53 -1.96
N TRP A 142 16.70 -3.68 -3.25
CA TRP A 142 16.07 -4.89 -3.77
C TRP A 142 16.93 -6.14 -3.56
N ALA A 143 18.23 -6.07 -3.88
CA ALA A 143 19.13 -7.22 -3.71
C ALA A 143 19.26 -7.63 -2.23
N ARG A 144 19.31 -6.66 -1.31
CA ARG A 144 19.31 -6.93 0.13
C ARG A 144 18.03 -7.65 0.57
N LEU A 145 16.86 -7.15 0.16
CA LEU A 145 15.57 -7.77 0.48
C LEU A 145 15.45 -9.18 -0.11
N ASN A 146 15.86 -9.38 -1.36
CA ASN A 146 15.76 -10.65 -2.07
C ASN A 146 16.66 -11.74 -1.45
N ALA A 147 17.68 -11.36 -0.70
CA ALA A 147 18.54 -12.28 0.04
C ALA A 147 17.96 -12.70 1.41
N LEU A 148 16.89 -12.06 1.88
CA LEU A 148 16.30 -12.36 3.19
C LEU A 148 15.31 -13.52 3.10
N THR A 149 15.54 -14.55 3.90
CA THR A 149 14.57 -15.65 4.08
C THR A 149 13.24 -15.21 4.71
N GLN A 150 13.22 -14.01 5.30
CA GLN A 150 12.05 -13.36 5.88
C GLN A 150 11.14 -12.72 4.84
N VAL A 151 11.55 -12.65 3.57
CA VAL A 151 10.79 -12.02 2.48
C VAL A 151 10.38 -13.08 1.46
N ASP A 152 9.07 -13.19 1.23
CA ASP A 152 8.48 -14.17 0.28
C ASP A 152 8.45 -13.59 -1.14
N GLU A 153 7.97 -12.35 -1.25
CA GLU A 153 7.72 -11.68 -2.52
C GLU A 153 8.03 -10.20 -2.39
N ILE A 154 8.68 -9.64 -3.42
CA ILE A 154 8.95 -8.21 -3.54
C ILE A 154 8.13 -7.67 -4.70
N SER A 155 7.15 -6.83 -4.37
CA SER A 155 6.46 -5.98 -5.33
C SER A 155 7.12 -4.60 -5.41
N HIS A 156 7.00 -3.94 -6.55
CA HIS A 156 7.56 -2.61 -6.78
C HIS A 156 6.46 -1.56 -6.68
N MET A 157 6.73 -0.47 -5.96
CA MET A 157 5.80 0.65 -5.90
C MET A 157 6.46 2.01 -6.01
N THR A 158 5.70 2.98 -6.50
CA THR A 158 5.97 4.41 -6.32
C THR A 158 4.65 5.13 -6.06
N HIS A 159 4.70 6.44 -5.83
CA HIS A 159 3.52 7.29 -5.79
C HIS A 159 3.75 8.52 -6.65
N PHE A 160 2.93 8.68 -7.69
CA PHE A 160 2.98 9.87 -8.54
C PHE A 160 2.59 11.12 -7.75
N SER A 161 3.38 12.18 -7.90
CA SER A 161 3.14 13.49 -7.27
C SER A 161 2.45 14.45 -8.22
N ASP A 162 2.60 14.25 -9.54
CA ASP A 162 2.24 15.24 -10.56
C ASP A 162 1.11 14.72 -11.48
N ALA A 163 0.34 13.72 -11.04
CA ALA A 163 -0.65 13.03 -11.88
C ALA A 163 -1.85 13.91 -12.28
N ASP A 164 -2.27 14.80 -11.38
CA ASP A 164 -3.28 15.84 -11.62
C ASP A 164 -2.66 17.18 -12.07
N GLY A 165 -1.33 17.24 -12.16
CA GLY A 165 -0.58 18.42 -12.53
C GLY A 165 -0.25 18.50 -14.02
N PRO A 166 0.11 19.70 -14.52
CA PRO A 166 0.41 19.91 -15.95
C PRO A 166 1.66 19.16 -16.42
N ARG A 167 2.55 18.77 -15.51
CA ARG A 167 3.76 18.01 -15.82
C ARG A 167 3.48 16.54 -16.11
N GLY A 168 2.39 16.00 -15.53
CA GLY A 168 2.00 14.60 -15.66
C GLY A 168 3.01 13.60 -15.10
N ILE A 169 2.72 12.31 -15.30
CA ILE A 169 3.45 11.20 -14.67
C ILE A 169 4.66 10.69 -15.46
N ALA A 170 4.84 11.12 -16.72
CA ALA A 170 5.77 10.48 -17.66
C ALA A 170 7.21 10.38 -17.13
N HIS A 171 7.71 11.44 -16.50
CA HIS A 171 9.07 11.45 -15.94
C HIS A 171 9.23 10.50 -14.74
N GLN A 172 8.21 10.44 -13.87
CA GLN A 172 8.19 9.55 -12.70
C GLN A 172 8.05 8.08 -13.15
N TRP A 173 7.24 7.84 -14.17
CA TRP A 173 7.06 6.52 -14.78
C TRP A 173 8.35 6.03 -15.43
N GLN A 174 9.04 6.89 -16.18
CA GLN A 174 10.33 6.55 -16.77
C GLN A 174 11.38 6.18 -15.70
N ALA A 175 11.47 6.97 -14.63
CA ALA A 175 12.37 6.66 -13.51
C ALA A 175 12.04 5.30 -12.88
N PHE A 176 10.74 5.00 -12.72
CA PHE A 176 10.28 3.72 -12.19
C PHE A 176 10.63 2.55 -13.11
N CYS A 177 10.37 2.67 -14.41
CA CYS A 177 10.72 1.65 -15.39
C CYS A 177 12.23 1.37 -15.40
N THR A 178 13.07 2.40 -15.42
CA THR A 178 14.53 2.24 -15.40
C THR A 178 15.02 1.56 -14.11
N ALA A 179 14.51 1.99 -12.95
CA ALA A 179 14.91 1.43 -11.66
C ALA A 179 14.46 -0.04 -11.48
N THR A 180 13.34 -0.43 -12.08
CA THR A 180 12.75 -1.78 -11.96
C THR A 180 12.99 -2.68 -13.17
N GLN A 181 13.75 -2.22 -14.16
CA GLN A 181 14.06 -2.99 -15.36
C GLN A 181 14.70 -4.33 -15.00
N ASP A 182 14.20 -5.41 -15.58
CA ASP A 182 14.63 -6.80 -15.36
C ASP A 182 14.50 -7.32 -13.92
N LEU A 183 13.86 -6.56 -13.02
CA LEU A 183 13.51 -7.06 -11.70
C LEU A 183 12.16 -7.79 -11.76
N PRO A 184 12.06 -9.01 -11.20
CA PRO A 184 10.80 -9.73 -11.10
C PRO A 184 9.90 -9.11 -10.02
N GLY A 185 8.59 -9.33 -10.15
CA GLY A 185 7.60 -8.88 -9.16
C GLY A 185 6.53 -8.00 -9.78
N GLU A 186 5.44 -7.82 -9.03
CA GLU A 186 4.33 -6.97 -9.43
C GLU A 186 4.67 -5.48 -9.33
N ARG A 187 3.84 -4.64 -9.95
CA ARG A 187 4.02 -3.18 -10.02
C ARG A 187 2.74 -2.48 -9.60
N SER A 188 2.84 -1.56 -8.63
CA SER A 188 1.72 -0.73 -8.16
C SER A 188 2.15 0.73 -8.09
N VAL A 189 1.72 1.54 -9.06
CA VAL A 189 2.18 2.93 -9.21
C VAL A 189 1.06 3.98 -9.23
N CYS A 190 -0.15 3.59 -9.62
CA CYS A 190 -1.26 4.54 -9.81
C CYS A 190 -1.95 4.88 -8.48
N ASN A 191 -2.26 6.16 -8.32
CA ASN A 191 -3.26 6.67 -7.37
C ASN A 191 -4.48 7.13 -8.17
N SER A 192 -5.50 7.69 -7.51
CA SER A 192 -6.76 8.07 -8.19
C SER A 192 -6.61 9.07 -9.34
N ALA A 193 -5.53 9.85 -9.38
CA ALA A 193 -5.30 10.86 -10.41
C ALA A 193 -4.55 10.32 -11.65
N ALA A 194 -3.92 9.16 -11.52
CA ALA A 194 -3.05 8.57 -12.55
C ALA A 194 -3.75 7.49 -13.39
#